data_AF-A0A8T5QGQ4-F1
#
_entry.id   AF-A0A8T5QGQ4-F1
#
_cell.length_a   1.000
_cell.length_b   1.000
_cell.length_c   1.000
_cell.angle_alpha   90.00
_cell.angle_beta   90.00
_cell.angle_gamma   90.00
#
_symmetry.space_group_name_H-M   'P 1'
#
loop_
_entity.id
_entity.type
_entity.pdbx_description
1 polymer ?
#
loop_
_entity_poly.entity_id
_entity_poly.type
_entity_poly.pdbx_seq_one_letter_code
_entity_poly.pdbx_strand_id
1 'polypeptide(L)'
;MPRKTKNNKRKRKKRGRPPKKKTRRKKTTRRTVVTKNAPKKHYFILCNGMPVRNVKELADLMDKLEEQVFNHHVRADGNDFANWVKDIFKDIELAEKMAGTKDKKHMQLVIYKHITHKLW
;
A
#
# COMPACT_ATOMS: atom_id res chain seq x y z
N MET A 1 -32.33 -11.79 -52.38
CA MET A 1 -31.09 -12.62 -52.46
C MET A 1 -30.21 -12.02 -53.56
N PRO A 2 -28.85 -12.01 -53.55
CA PRO A 2 -27.79 -12.59 -52.69
C PRO A 2 -27.10 -11.50 -51.81
N ARG A 3 -26.37 -11.68 -50.69
CA ARG A 3 -25.23 -12.54 -50.24
C ARG A 3 -23.91 -12.34 -51.00
N LYS A 4 -22.98 -11.52 -50.45
CA LYS A 4 -21.71 -11.94 -49.79
C LYS A 4 -20.60 -10.85 -49.74
N THR A 5 -20.16 -10.50 -48.52
CA THR A 5 -18.75 -10.36 -47.99
C THR A 5 -17.70 -9.49 -48.71
N LYS A 6 -16.73 -8.79 -48.10
CA LYS A 6 -15.96 -8.84 -46.83
C LYS A 6 -15.17 -7.50 -46.76
N ASN A 7 -14.92 -6.91 -45.58
CA ASN A 7 -13.54 -6.74 -45.06
C ASN A 7 -13.56 -6.21 -43.61
N ASN A 8 -13.33 -7.09 -42.64
CA ASN A 8 -13.28 -6.76 -41.22
C ASN A 8 -11.81 -6.69 -40.76
N LYS A 9 -11.28 -5.48 -40.61
CA LYS A 9 -9.96 -5.24 -40.00
C LYS A 9 -10.06 -5.42 -38.48
N ARG A 10 -9.74 -6.63 -38.00
CA ARG A 10 -9.56 -6.94 -36.57
C ARG A 10 -8.35 -6.19 -36.00
N LYS A 11 -8.57 -5.03 -35.36
CA LYS A 11 -7.62 -4.45 -34.38
C LYS A 11 -7.83 -5.13 -33.03
N ARG A 12 -6.86 -5.93 -32.59
CA ARG A 12 -6.79 -6.51 -31.23
C ARG A 12 -6.63 -5.38 -30.21
N LYS A 13 -7.73 -4.97 -29.57
CA LYS A 13 -7.72 -4.15 -28.34
C LYS A 13 -7.09 -4.98 -27.22
N LYS A 14 -5.91 -4.55 -26.73
CA LYS A 14 -5.32 -5.08 -25.51
C LYS A 14 -6.29 -4.83 -24.35
N ARG A 15 -6.53 -5.89 -23.58
CA ARG A 15 -7.50 -5.98 -22.49
C ARG A 15 -7.18 -4.91 -21.45
N GLY A 16 -8.05 -3.92 -21.33
CA GLY A 16 -8.01 -2.94 -20.25
C GLY A 16 -8.21 -3.67 -18.92
N ARG A 17 -7.23 -3.53 -18.03
CA ARG A 17 -7.33 -3.92 -16.63
C ARG A 17 -8.52 -3.15 -16.01
N PRO A 18 -9.41 -3.80 -15.24
CA PRO A 18 -10.60 -3.13 -14.74
C PRO A 18 -10.23 -1.96 -13.82
N PRO A 19 -11.02 -0.88 -13.79
CA PRO A 19 -10.76 0.25 -12.93
C PRO A 19 -10.89 -0.20 -11.47
N LYS A 20 -9.81 -0.07 -10.69
CA LYS A 20 -9.85 -0.34 -9.25
C LYS A 20 -10.83 0.64 -8.61
N LYS A 21 -11.90 0.08 -8.04
CA LYS A 21 -13.02 0.76 -7.37
C LYS A 21 -12.51 1.83 -6.39
N LYS A 22 -13.00 3.06 -6.57
CA LYS A 22 -12.97 4.12 -5.55
C LYS A 22 -13.76 3.66 -4.33
N THR A 23 -13.08 3.23 -3.27
CA THR A 23 -13.71 2.96 -1.97
C THR A 23 -13.81 4.27 -1.20
N ARG A 24 -15.02 4.84 -1.20
CA ARG A 24 -15.45 5.94 -0.33
C ARG A 24 -15.30 5.48 1.13
N ARG A 25 -14.39 6.07 1.92
CA ARG A 25 -14.31 5.77 3.37
C ARG A 25 -14.23 7.02 4.23
N LYS A 26 -15.10 6.99 5.25
CA LYS A 26 -15.62 8.09 6.06
C LYS A 26 -14.55 8.76 6.92
N LYS A 27 -14.63 10.10 7.00
CA LYS A 27 -13.97 10.93 8.03
C LYS A 27 -14.45 10.47 9.41
N THR A 28 -13.57 9.92 10.24
CA THR A 28 -13.80 9.85 11.69
C THR A 28 -12.48 10.05 12.43
N THR A 29 -12.37 11.26 12.98
CA THR A 29 -11.46 11.70 14.03
C THR A 29 -11.45 10.71 15.20
N ARG A 30 -10.27 10.37 15.75
CA ARG A 30 -9.89 10.40 17.19
C ARG A 30 -8.70 9.47 17.51
N ARG A 31 -7.69 10.09 18.17
CA ARG A 31 -6.56 9.57 18.96
C ARG A 31 -5.73 8.44 18.34
N THR A 32 -4.67 8.86 17.68
CA THR A 32 -3.57 8.09 17.11
C THR A 32 -2.75 7.40 18.20
N VAL A 33 -2.88 6.08 18.29
CA VAL A 33 -1.96 5.24 19.11
C VAL A 33 -1.08 4.46 18.15
N VAL A 34 0.06 5.05 17.79
CA VAL A 34 1.01 4.49 16.80
C VAL A 34 1.77 3.27 17.34
N THR A 35 1.71 3.03 18.65
CA THR A 35 2.36 1.90 19.33
C THR A 35 1.46 0.70 19.60
N LYS A 36 0.15 0.79 19.31
CA LYS A 36 -0.76 -0.35 19.52
C LYS A 36 -0.60 -1.36 18.40
N ASN A 37 -0.30 -2.61 18.74
CA ASN A 37 -0.28 -3.71 17.78
C ASN A 37 -1.61 -3.77 17.01
N ALA A 38 -1.55 -4.00 15.70
CA ALA A 38 -2.76 -4.22 14.92
C ALA A 38 -3.49 -5.46 15.46
N PRO A 39 -4.83 -5.50 15.42
CA PRO A 39 -5.57 -6.72 15.73
C PRO A 39 -5.09 -7.88 14.85
N LYS A 40 -5.04 -9.11 15.38
CA LYS A 40 -4.59 -10.31 14.64
C LYS A 40 -5.23 -10.49 13.26
N LYS A 41 -6.46 -9.98 13.06
CA LYS A 41 -7.21 -10.00 11.79
C LYS A 41 -6.73 -8.99 10.74
N HIS A 42 -5.88 -8.04 11.13
CA HIS A 42 -5.40 -6.93 10.30
C HIS A 42 -3.89 -6.96 10.09
N TYR A 43 -3.25 -8.10 10.34
CA TYR A 43 -1.85 -8.30 10.00
C TYR A 43 -1.65 -8.15 8.49
N PHE A 44 -0.60 -7.43 8.13
CA PHE A 44 -0.23 -7.28 6.74
C PHE A 44 0.65 -8.46 6.35
N ILE A 45 0.16 -9.31 5.45
CA ILE A 45 0.90 -10.48 4.99
C ILE A 45 1.67 -10.06 3.73
N LEU A 46 3.00 -10.09 3.83
CA LEU A 46 3.90 -9.84 2.72
C LEU A 46 3.91 -11.04 1.74
N CYS A 47 4.36 -10.82 0.50
CA CYS A 47 4.47 -11.90 -0.49
C CYS A 47 5.40 -13.06 -0.06
N ASN A 48 6.33 -12.81 0.86
CA ASN A 48 7.21 -13.82 1.43
C ASN A 48 6.57 -14.62 2.58
N GLY A 49 5.29 -14.37 2.88
CA GLY A 49 4.57 -15.03 3.98
C GLY A 49 4.83 -14.44 5.36
N MET A 50 5.66 -13.39 5.48
CA MET A 50 5.90 -12.74 6.78
C MET A 50 4.71 -11.85 7.16
N PRO A 51 4.10 -12.07 8.34
CA PRO A 51 3.04 -11.20 8.84
C PRO A 51 3.64 -9.99 9.58
N VAL A 52 3.21 -8.79 9.21
CA VAL A 52 3.55 -7.55 9.89
C VAL A 52 2.43 -7.17 10.84
N ARG A 53 2.75 -7.05 12.13
CA ARG A 53 1.76 -6.80 13.19
C ARG A 53 1.66 -5.33 13.55
N ASN A 54 2.74 -4.58 13.40
CA ASN A 54 2.75 -3.16 13.70
C ASN A 54 3.69 -2.36 12.78
N VAL A 55 3.59 -1.03 12.86
CA VAL A 55 4.40 -0.11 12.04
C VAL A 55 5.89 -0.18 12.39
N LYS A 56 6.24 -0.53 13.64
CA LYS A 56 7.63 -0.71 14.06
C LYS A 56 8.26 -1.96 13.40
N GLU A 57 7.56 -3.09 13.42
CA GLU A 57 7.95 -4.31 12.72
C GLU A 57 8.06 -4.06 11.23
N LEU A 58 7.18 -3.22 10.66
CA LEU A 58 7.33 -2.81 9.27
C LEU A 58 8.68 -2.12 9.03
N ALA A 59 9.06 -1.18 9.89
CA ALA A 59 10.35 -0.49 9.80
C ALA A 59 11.54 -1.44 9.99
N ASP A 60 11.46 -2.36 10.96
CA ASP A 60 12.49 -3.37 11.21
C ASP A 60 12.59 -4.37 10.04
N LEU A 61 11.48 -4.67 9.37
CA LEU A 61 11.43 -5.54 8.19
C LEU A 61 11.93 -4.85 6.93
N MET A 62 11.85 -3.53 6.81
CA MET A 62 12.29 -2.78 5.63
C MET A 62 13.78 -2.97 5.32
N ASP A 63 14.60 -3.14 6.36
CA ASP A 63 16.04 -3.41 6.22
C ASP A 63 16.30 -4.87 5.80
N LYS A 64 15.49 -5.81 6.28
CA LYS A 64 15.58 -7.25 5.99
C LYS A 64 14.88 -7.66 4.68
N LEU A 65 14.00 -6.80 4.16
CA LEU A 65 13.18 -7.08 2.99
C LEU A 65 14.01 -6.98 1.71
N GLU A 66 13.89 -7.98 0.85
CA GLU A 66 14.44 -7.91 -0.51
C GLU A 66 13.78 -6.81 -1.34
N GLU A 67 14.53 -6.24 -2.27
CA GLU A 67 14.07 -5.11 -3.09
C GLU A 67 12.92 -5.47 -4.01
N GLN A 68 12.93 -6.71 -4.49
CA GLN A 68 11.85 -7.27 -5.28
C GLN A 68 10.53 -7.27 -4.50
N VAL A 69 10.52 -7.80 -3.28
CA VAL A 69 9.30 -7.86 -2.44
C VAL A 69 8.79 -6.46 -2.12
N PHE A 70 9.69 -5.53 -1.79
CA PHE A 70 9.29 -4.14 -1.53
C PHE A 70 8.70 -3.47 -2.78
N ASN A 71 9.35 -3.59 -3.94
CA ASN A 71 8.89 -2.98 -5.19
C ASN A 71 7.57 -3.61 -5.70
N HIS A 72 7.26 -4.83 -5.26
CA HIS A 72 5.95 -5.45 -5.51
C HIS A 72 4.79 -4.70 -4.83
N HIS A 73 5.03 -4.16 -3.63
CA HIS A 73 4.07 -3.44 -2.78
C HIS A 73 4.12 -1.91 -2.94
N VAL A 74 5.30 -1.37 -3.27
CA VAL A 74 5.53 0.05 -3.53
C VAL A 74 5.62 0.26 -5.02
N ARG A 75 4.48 0.60 -5.65
CA ARG A 75 4.39 0.84 -7.09
C ARG A 75 4.32 2.33 -7.38
N ALA A 76 4.57 2.70 -8.64
CA ALA A 76 4.42 4.08 -9.10
C ALA A 76 3.01 4.65 -8.85
N ASP A 77 1.98 3.79 -8.91
CA ASP A 77 0.59 4.17 -8.71
C ASP A 77 0.16 4.19 -7.22
N GLY A 78 1.01 3.73 -6.30
CA GLY A 78 0.67 3.72 -4.88
C GLY A 78 1.50 2.77 -4.03
N ASN A 79 1.49 3.06 -2.73
CA ASN A 79 2.18 2.29 -1.71
C ASN A 79 1.14 1.52 -0.86
N ASP A 80 1.16 0.19 -0.93
CA ASP A 80 0.26 -0.66 -0.15
C ASP A 80 0.52 -0.53 1.36
N PHE A 81 1.76 -0.27 1.77
CA PHE A 81 2.09 -0.03 3.18
C PHE A 81 1.44 1.24 3.72
N ALA A 82 1.45 2.32 2.93
CA ALA A 82 0.78 3.57 3.31
C ALA A 82 -0.73 3.36 3.48
N ASN A 83 -1.35 2.60 2.58
CA ASN A 83 -2.77 2.26 2.69
C ASN A 83 -3.06 1.42 3.94
N TRP A 84 -2.22 0.44 4.25
CA TRP A 84 -2.36 -0.36 5.47
C TRP A 84 -2.24 0.48 6.73
N VAL A 85 -1.22 1.35 6.80
CA VAL A 85 -1.05 2.28 7.93
C VAL A 85 -2.27 3.19 8.08
N LYS A 86 -2.77 3.72 6.98
CA LYS A 86 -3.97 4.57 6.95
C LYS A 86 -5.24 3.84 7.35
N ASP A 87 -5.47 2.61 6.91
CA ASP A 87 -6.71 1.88 7.20
C ASP A 87 -6.71 1.26 8.61
N ILE A 88 -5.56 0.77 9.09
CA ILE A 88 -5.46 0.04 10.36
C ILE A 88 -5.13 0.97 11.53
N PHE A 89 -4.12 1.84 11.37
CA PHE A 89 -3.70 2.77 12.41
C PHE A 89 -4.41 4.11 12.33
N LYS A 90 -5.14 4.35 11.23
CA LYS A 90 -5.81 5.64 10.94
C LYS A 90 -4.85 6.82 10.95
N ASP A 91 -3.58 6.54 10.66
CA ASP A 91 -2.52 7.53 10.66
C ASP A 91 -2.32 8.10 9.26
N ILE A 92 -3.05 9.18 8.98
CA ILE A 92 -3.05 9.81 7.67
C ILE A 92 -1.71 10.52 7.43
N GLU A 93 -1.16 11.19 8.44
CA GLU A 93 0.12 11.91 8.33
C GLU A 93 1.27 10.96 7.99
N LEU A 94 1.37 9.83 8.69
CA LEU A 94 2.38 8.84 8.39
C LEU A 94 2.15 8.21 7.02
N ALA A 95 0.90 7.87 6.69
CA ALA A 95 0.56 7.28 5.40
C ALA A 95 0.91 8.21 4.22
N GLU A 96 0.65 9.52 4.34
CA GLU A 96 0.99 10.49 3.29
C GLU A 96 2.51 10.62 3.10
N LYS A 97 3.28 10.68 4.20
CA LYS A 97 4.75 10.69 4.13
C LYS A 97 5.30 9.40 3.50
N MET A 98 4.71 8.25 3.85
CA MET A 98 5.08 6.95 3.26
C MET A 98 4.66 6.82 1.80
N ALA A 99 3.53 7.41 1.39
CA ALA A 99 3.04 7.34 0.01
C ALA A 99 3.95 8.08 -0.98
N GLY A 100 4.58 9.18 -0.55
CA GLY A 100 5.57 9.90 -1.34
C GLY A 100 6.93 9.21 -1.43
N THR A 101 7.15 8.19 -0.60
CA THR A 101 8.46 7.55 -0.45
C THR A 101 8.53 6.25 -1.26
N LYS A 102 9.55 6.15 -2.13
CA LYS A 102 9.83 4.94 -2.93
C LYS A 102 11.10 4.22 -2.50
N ASP A 103 11.80 4.76 -1.51
CA ASP A 103 13.04 4.19 -0.99
C ASP A 103 12.79 3.50 0.35
N LYS A 104 13.34 2.30 0.55
CA LYS A 104 13.16 1.52 1.78
C LYS A 104 13.72 2.22 3.01
N LYS A 105 14.95 2.74 2.90
CA LYS A 105 15.65 3.39 4.02
C LYS A 105 14.95 4.69 4.36
N HIS A 106 14.53 5.45 3.34
CA HIS A 106 13.76 6.66 3.57
C HIS A 106 12.40 6.36 4.24
N MET A 107 11.72 5.30 3.83
CA MET A 107 10.44 4.91 4.41
C MET A 107 10.59 4.48 5.87
N GLN A 108 11.63 3.71 6.16
CA GLN A 108 12.01 3.33 7.51
C GLN A 108 12.29 4.56 8.39
N LEU A 109 13.07 5.52 7.89
CA LEU A 109 13.36 6.77 8.60
C LEU A 109 12.09 7.58 8.87
N VAL A 110 11.20 7.70 7.89
CA VAL A 110 9.90 8.37 8.03
C VAL A 110 9.07 7.72 9.15
N ILE A 111 9.03 6.40 9.21
CA ILE A 111 8.33 5.65 10.26
C ILE A 111 8.95 5.94 11.63
N TYR A 112 10.26 5.77 11.80
CA TYR A 112 10.90 6.01 13.10
C TYR A 112 10.74 7.46 13.56
N LYS A 113 10.96 8.43 12.66
CA LYS A 113 10.77 9.85 12.95
C LYS A 113 9.34 10.15 13.40
N HIS A 114 8.34 9.48 12.81
CA HIS A 114 6.96 9.64 13.23
C HIS A 114 6.68 8.99 14.59
N ILE A 115 7.23 7.80 14.85
CA ILE A 115 7.10 7.13 16.15
C ILE A 115 7.73 7.97 17.26
N THR A 116 8.95 8.49 17.07
CA THR A 116 9.65 9.30 18.08
C THR A 116 8.95 10.62 18.34
N HIS A 117 8.48 11.32 17.30
CA HIS A 117 7.70 12.55 17.44
C HIS A 117 6.35 12.34 18.14
N LYS A 118 5.84 11.09 18.21
CA LYS A 118 4.61 10.78 18.94
C LYS A 118 4.83 10.37 20.39
N LEU A 119 6.08 10.05 20.75
CA LEU A 119 6.45 9.66 22.11
C LEU A 119 6.80 10.87 22.99
N TRP A 120 7.06 12.04 22.39
CA TRP A 120 7.23 13.33 23.06
C TRP A 120 6.06 14.25 22.76
#